data_AF-A0A4S4KHK0-F1
#
_entry.id   AF-A0A4S4KHK0-F1
#
_cell.length_a   1.000
_cell.length_b   1.000
_cell.length_c   1.000
_cell.angle_alpha   90.00
_cell.angle_beta   90.00
_cell.angle_gamma   90.00
#
_symmetry.space_group_name_H-M   'P 1'
#
loop_
_entity.id
_entity.type
_entity.pdbx_description
1 polymer ?
#
loop_
_entity_poly.entity_id
_entity_poly.type
_entity_poly.pdbx_seq_one_letter_code
_entity_poly.pdbx_strand_id
1 'polypeptide(L)'
;MSQALSDSSLVAALQAEVNANYLIFGTTALTAYEYVITIKQEVNMVWRRKWILTTWIFMANRYLLIGNMLLAVIPTTSKLS
;
A
#
# COMPACT_ATOMS: atom_id res chain seq x y z
N MET A 1 12.37 -14.03 -36.68
CA MET A 1 13.12 -12.97 -35.95
C MET A 1 12.17 -11.91 -35.37
N SER A 2 11.16 -11.44 -36.12
CA SER A 2 10.13 -10.51 -35.63
C SER A 2 9.26 -11.04 -34.48
N GLN A 3 8.83 -12.31 -34.53
CA GLN A 3 8.04 -12.92 -33.45
C GLN A 3 8.83 -13.05 -32.13
N ALA A 4 10.10 -13.46 -32.20
CA ALA A 4 10.95 -13.58 -31.02
C ALA A 4 11.18 -12.24 -30.27
N LEU A 5 11.19 -11.11 -31.00
CA LEU A 5 11.25 -9.76 -30.40
C LEU A 5 9.91 -9.34 -29.77
N SER A 6 8.78 -9.81 -30.33
CA SER A 6 7.45 -9.63 -29.74
C SER A 6 7.31 -10.44 -28.44
N ASP A 7 7.80 -11.67 -28.42
CA ASP A 7 7.72 -12.54 -27.24
C ASP A 7 8.60 -12.00 -26.10
N SER A 8 9.81 -11.51 -26.41
CA SER A 8 10.72 -10.96 -25.40
C SER A 8 10.19 -9.66 -24.78
N SER A 9 9.59 -8.78 -25.58
CA SER A 9 8.96 -7.55 -25.09
C SER A 9 7.71 -7.82 -24.24
N LEU A 10 6.91 -8.83 -24.61
CA LEU A 10 5.77 -9.28 -23.82
C LEU A 10 6.19 -9.83 -22.46
N VAL A 11 7.21 -10.67 -22.42
CA VAL A 11 7.78 -11.21 -21.17
C VAL A 11 8.32 -10.08 -20.28
N ALA A 12 9.00 -9.10 -20.87
CA ALA A 12 9.50 -7.93 -20.12
C ALA A 12 8.35 -7.11 -19.51
N ALA A 13 7.26 -6.89 -20.25
CA ALA A 13 6.08 -6.19 -19.75
C ALA A 13 5.40 -6.94 -18.60
N LEU A 14 5.26 -8.27 -18.71
CA LEU A 14 4.71 -9.11 -17.64
C LEU A 14 5.60 -9.11 -16.38
N GLN A 15 6.93 -9.18 -16.55
CA GLN A 15 7.86 -9.13 -15.41
C GLN A 15 7.76 -7.81 -14.66
N ALA A 16 7.59 -6.69 -15.37
CA ALA A 16 7.42 -5.38 -14.76
C ALA A 16 6.12 -5.30 -13.92
N GLU A 17 5.01 -5.82 -14.45
CA GLU A 17 3.72 -5.87 -13.74
C GLU A 17 3.79 -6.75 -12.49
N VAL A 18 4.39 -7.95 -12.60
CA VAL A 18 4.55 -8.88 -11.47
C VAL A 18 5.43 -8.26 -10.38
N ASN A 19 6.54 -7.63 -10.75
CA ASN A 19 7.40 -6.93 -9.80
C ASN A 19 6.66 -5.79 -9.10
N ALA A 20 5.88 -4.99 -9.83
CA ALA A 20 5.06 -3.93 -9.26
C ALA A 20 4.05 -4.49 -8.24
N ASN A 21 3.38 -5.60 -8.55
CA ASN A 21 2.45 -6.24 -7.64
C ASN A 21 3.13 -6.71 -6.35
N TYR A 22 4.28 -7.37 -6.43
CA TYR A 22 5.02 -7.77 -5.23
C TYR A 22 5.43 -6.59 -4.35
N LEU A 23 5.85 -5.48 -4.96
CA LEU A 23 6.19 -4.27 -4.22
C LEU A 23 4.96 -3.66 -3.55
N ILE A 24 3.82 -3.59 -4.23
CA ILE A 24 2.56 -3.07 -3.69
C ILE A 24 2.11 -3.92 -2.49
N PHE A 25 2.08 -5.26 -2.64
CA PHE A 25 1.69 -6.14 -1.54
C PHE A 25 2.67 -6.12 -0.37
N GLY A 26 3.98 -6.14 -0.65
CA GLY A 26 5.02 -6.10 0.38
C GLY A 26 5.01 -4.81 1.18
N THR A 27 4.91 -3.66 0.50
CA THR A 27 4.79 -2.36 1.17
C THR A 27 3.48 -2.27 1.95
N THR A 28 2.36 -2.74 1.40
CA THR A 28 1.07 -2.74 2.10
C THR A 28 1.10 -3.59 3.37
N ALA A 29 1.69 -4.79 3.31
CA ALA A 29 1.83 -5.66 4.46
C ALA A 29 2.75 -5.04 5.53
N LEU A 30 3.87 -4.44 5.12
CA LEU A 30 4.79 -3.75 6.04
C LEU A 30 4.10 -2.57 6.72
N THR A 31 3.42 -1.72 5.96
CA THR A 31 2.64 -0.61 6.50
C THR A 31 1.56 -1.12 7.45
N ALA A 32 0.77 -2.15 7.08
CA ALA A 32 -0.22 -2.72 7.99
C ALA A 32 0.41 -3.23 9.30
N TYR A 33 1.57 -3.90 9.22
CA TYR A 33 2.29 -4.39 10.38
C TYR A 33 2.75 -3.25 11.30
N GLU A 34 3.38 -2.22 10.75
CA GLU A 34 3.80 -1.03 11.51
C GLU A 34 2.62 -0.41 12.24
N TYR A 35 1.43 -0.41 11.62
CA TYR A 35 0.23 0.13 12.23
C TYR A 35 -0.26 -0.72 13.40
N VAL A 36 -0.29 -2.04 13.26
CA VAL A 36 -0.73 -2.94 14.33
C VAL A 36 0.12 -2.76 15.59
N ILE A 37 1.44 -2.53 15.44
CA ILE A 37 2.33 -2.36 16.59
C ILE A 37 2.23 -0.96 17.22
N THR A 38 2.00 0.10 16.43
CA THR A 38 1.96 1.49 16.95
C THR A 38 0.56 1.94 17.38
N ILE A 39 -0.51 1.32 16.88
CA ILE A 39 -1.90 1.70 17.22
C ILE A 39 -2.17 1.61 18.73
N LYS A 40 -1.53 0.67 19.43
CA LYS A 40 -1.68 0.53 20.89
C LYS A 40 -1.12 1.74 21.64
N GLN A 41 0.01 2.28 21.19
CA GLN A 41 0.57 3.52 21.76
C GLN A 41 -0.26 4.74 21.37
N GLU A 42 -0.74 4.80 20.13
CA GLU A 42 -1.62 5.88 19.67
C GLU A 42 -2.93 5.95 20.43
N VAL A 43 -3.61 4.82 20.64
CA VAL A 43 -4.84 4.79 21.44
C VAL A 43 -4.56 5.30 22.86
N ASN A 44 -3.42 4.95 23.44
CA ASN A 44 -3.11 5.37 24.80
C ASN A 44 -2.67 6.85 24.91
N MET A 45 -1.97 7.39 23.91
CA MET A 45 -1.44 8.77 23.92
C MET A 45 -2.36 9.79 23.28
N VAL A 46 -3.06 9.40 22.22
CA VAL A 46 -3.86 10.28 21.37
C VAL A 46 -5.34 10.22 21.76
N TRP A 47 -5.90 9.02 21.93
CA TRP A 47 -7.34 8.88 22.19
C TRP A 47 -7.73 9.18 23.64
N ARG A 48 -6.80 9.04 24.59
CA ARG A 48 -7.02 9.38 26.01
C ARG A 48 -6.78 10.85 26.35
N ARG A 49 -6.23 11.65 25.44
CA ARG A 49 -5.92 13.08 25.65
C ARG A 49 -6.90 13.97 24.89
N LYS A 50 -6.89 15.27 25.19
CA LYS A 50 -7.67 16.25 24.42
C LYS A 50 -7.22 16.24 22.96
N TRP A 51 -8.18 16.06 22.06
CA TRP A 51 -7.95 16.08 20.63
C TRP A 51 -7.54 17.49 20.20
N ILE A 52 -6.26 17.68 19.94
CA ILE A 52 -5.67 18.92 19.44
C ILE A 52 -5.46 18.85 17.93
N LEU A 53 -5.22 20.00 17.29
CA LEU A 53 -5.01 20.09 15.84
C LEU A 53 -3.91 19.12 15.34
N THR A 54 -2.86 18.92 16.13
CA THR A 54 -1.78 17.96 15.86
C THR A 54 -2.28 16.52 15.75
N THR A 55 -3.26 16.11 16.57
CA THR A 55 -3.90 14.80 16.51
C THR A 55 -4.66 14.61 15.18
N TRP A 56 -5.37 15.63 14.74
CA TRP A 56 -6.11 15.61 13.48
C TRP A 56 -5.18 15.52 12.28
N ILE A 57 -4.10 16.31 12.27
CA ILE A 57 -3.08 16.24 11.20
C ILE A 57 -2.40 14.87 11.19
N PHE A 58 -2.07 14.33 12.36
CA PHE A 58 -1.50 12.99 12.49
C PHE A 58 -2.45 11.91 11.95
N MET A 59 -3.73 11.95 12.33
CA MET A 59 -4.73 11.02 11.82
C MET A 59 -4.96 11.18 10.32
N ALA A 60 -5.07 12.40 9.81
CA ALA A 60 -5.23 12.63 8.38
C ALA A 60 -4.05 12.04 7.60
N ASN A 61 -2.82 12.36 7.98
CA ASN A 61 -1.63 11.84 7.30
C ASN A 61 -1.59 10.29 7.35
N ARG A 62 -1.98 9.72 8.49
CA ARG A 62 -1.95 8.28 8.73
C ARG A 62 -3.04 7.51 7.99
N TYR A 63 -4.30 7.92 8.11
CA TYR A 63 -5.42 7.20 7.47
C TYR A 63 -5.52 7.50 5.97
N LEU A 64 -5.02 8.65 5.49
CA LEU A 64 -4.90 8.91 4.04
C LEU A 64 -3.89 7.97 3.38
N LEU A 65 -2.77 7.66 4.06
CA LEU A 65 -1.79 6.69 3.56
C LEU A 65 -2.38 5.29 3.41
N ILE A 66 -3.16 4.82 4.40
CA ILE A 66 -3.90 3.56 4.30
C ILE A 66 -4.89 3.61 3.13
N GLY A 67 -5.68 4.67 3.02
CA GLY A 67 -6.66 4.83 1.95
C GLY A 67 -6.01 4.76 0.57
N ASN A 68 -4.88 5.44 0.39
CA ASN A 68 -4.12 5.42 -0.85
C ASN A 68 -3.57 4.01 -1.18
N MET A 69 -3.10 3.28 -0.16
CA MET A 69 -2.67 1.88 -0.32
C MET A 69 -3.82 0.96 -0.72
N LEU A 70 -4.98 1.08 -0.08
CA LEU A 70 -6.16 0.28 -0.43
C LEU A 70 -6.58 0.51 -1.88
N LEU A 71 -6.59 1.77 -2.32
CA LEU A 71 -6.87 2.13 -3.72
C LEU A 71 -5.83 1.58 -4.71
N ALA A 72 -4.57 1.41 -4.29
CA ALA A 72 -3.53 0.80 -5.11
C ALA A 72 -3.67 -0.73 -5.22
N VAL A 73 -4.23 -1.40 -4.20
CA VAL A 73 -4.41 -2.86 -4.16
C VAL A 73 -5.70 -3.32 -4.84
N ILE A 74 -6.80 -2.56 -4.75
CA ILE A 74 -8.09 -2.92 -5.38
C ILE A 74 -7.94 -3.28 -6.88
N PRO A 75 -7.32 -2.44 -7.74
CA PRO A 75 -7.21 -2.74 -9.16
C PRO A 75 -6.28 -3.93 -9.47
N THR A 76 -5.36 -4.30 -8.57
CA THR A 76 -4.52 -5.48 -8.77
C THR A 76 -5.30 -6.77 -8.48
N THR A 77 -6.20 -6.74 -7.48
CA THR A 77 -7.07 -7.89 -7.18
C THR A 77 -8.14 -8.14 -8.24
N SER A 78 -8.69 -7.09 -8.87
CA SER A 78 -9.69 -7.26 -9.94
C SER A 78 -9.12 -7.81 -11.24
N LYS A 79 -7.81 -7.67 -11.47
CA LYS A 79 -7.12 -8.27 -12.64
C LYS A 79 -6.87 -9.77 -12.49
N LEU A 80 -7.03 -10.31 -11.27
CA LEU A 80 -6.79 -11.72 -10.93
C LEU A 80 -8.07 -12.58 -10.92
N SER A 81 -9.26 -11.96 -11.06
CA SER A 81 -10.57 -12.62 -11.20
C SER A 81 -11.01 -12.67 -12.65
#